data_AF-A0A6N3BD81-F1
#
_entry.id   AF-A0A6N3BD81-F1
#
_cell.length_a   1.000
_cell.length_b   1.000
_cell.length_c   1.000
_cell.angle_alpha   90.00
_cell.angle_beta   90.00
_cell.angle_gamma   90.00
#
_symmetry.space_group_name_H-M   'P 1'
#
loop_
_entity.id
_entity.type
_entity.pdbx_description
1 polymer ?
#
loop_
_entity_poly.entity_id
_entity_poly.type
_entity_poly.pdbx_seq_one_letter_code
_entity_poly.pdbx_strand_id
1 'polypeptide(L)'
;MSSNNLVLNRFFTQYVFSDLVANHTNNTYCTVVKRYLKDKQNRNNGEVISQIYKYMSKNYRNEYFYQNTMLNKLLLGRHSLNTTTALTQTPIGKSKADFIMINGKAVVYEIKTELDSFERLDTQLNDYFKAFNHVCVVTSESNFEKISKLLESTPVGICILSNKNTLQFPKEPEENNDKLSHEILFKVLHKKEFEEILNIHYGSLPNATQVFYYDECFRLFSSIPISILYPMVLVQLKKRNHIIKEYYQNVPYELKSLLYFYNAKEKDYLNLSHFLNDKYRG
;
A
#
# COMPACT_ATOMS: atom_id res chain seq x y z
N MET A 1 -28.80 -14.20 6.15
CA MET A 1 -27.83 -15.25 5.79
C MET A 1 -26.48 -14.59 5.54
N SER A 2 -25.61 -14.53 6.56
CA SER A 2 -24.25 -14.00 6.43
C SER A 2 -23.41 -15.03 5.67
N SER A 3 -23.45 -14.96 4.34
CA SER A 3 -22.49 -15.63 3.46
C SER A 3 -21.09 -15.37 4.01
N ASN A 4 -20.32 -16.43 4.30
CA ASN A 4 -19.00 -16.30 4.90
C ASN A 4 -18.04 -15.58 3.94
N ASN A 5 -18.05 -14.25 3.98
CA ASN A 5 -17.34 -13.33 3.08
C ASN A 5 -15.81 -13.42 3.21
N LEU A 6 -15.30 -14.21 4.17
CA LEU A 6 -13.87 -14.41 4.41
C LEU A 6 -13.09 -14.88 3.17
N VAL A 7 -13.72 -15.60 2.24
CA VAL A 7 -13.05 -15.99 0.97
C VAL A 7 -12.67 -14.78 0.11
N LEU A 8 -13.38 -13.65 0.22
CA LEU A 8 -13.06 -12.41 -0.49
C LEU A 8 -11.77 -11.75 0.03
N ASN A 9 -11.37 -12.01 1.28
CA ASN A 9 -10.08 -11.59 1.81
C ASN A 9 -8.90 -12.30 1.13
N ARG A 10 -9.14 -13.48 0.55
CA ARG A 10 -8.09 -14.28 -0.12
C ARG A 10 -8.00 -14.00 -1.62
N PHE A 11 -9.09 -13.52 -2.22
CA PHE A 11 -9.19 -13.38 -3.67
C PHE A 11 -8.23 -12.33 -4.22
N PHE A 12 -8.23 -11.13 -3.66
CA PHE A 12 -7.38 -10.04 -4.11
C PHE A 12 -6.05 -10.01 -3.34
N THR A 13 -5.32 -11.13 -3.39
CA THR A 13 -3.98 -11.26 -2.81
C THR A 13 -2.94 -11.39 -3.92
N GLN A 14 -1.69 -11.04 -3.63
CA GLN A 14 -0.59 -11.18 -4.60
C GLN A 14 -0.41 -12.63 -5.08
N TYR A 15 -0.63 -13.61 -4.19
CA TYR A 15 -0.57 -15.03 -4.54
C TYR A 15 -1.60 -15.39 -5.61
N VAL A 16 -2.89 -15.14 -5.36
CA VAL A 16 -3.95 -15.46 -6.33
C VAL A 16 -3.75 -14.68 -7.62
N PHE A 17 -3.40 -13.40 -7.53
CA PHE A 17 -3.12 -12.57 -8.70
C PHE A 17 -1.99 -13.13 -9.56
N SER A 18 -0.86 -13.50 -8.94
CA SER A 18 0.28 -14.09 -9.64
C SER A 18 -0.08 -15.39 -10.35
N ASP A 19 -0.91 -16.22 -9.72
CA ASP A 19 -1.35 -17.50 -10.28
C ASP A 19 -2.31 -17.29 -11.46
N LEU A 20 -3.20 -16.30 -11.38
CA LEU A 20 -4.07 -15.93 -12.52
C LEU A 20 -3.26 -15.37 -13.69
N VAL A 21 -2.23 -14.55 -13.44
CA VAL A 21 -1.36 -14.02 -14.49
C VAL A 21 -0.48 -15.11 -15.10
N ALA A 22 0.00 -16.08 -14.32
CA ALA A 22 0.89 -17.12 -14.82
C ALA A 22 0.13 -18.30 -15.49
N ASN A 23 -0.95 -18.75 -14.85
CA ASN A 23 -1.62 -20.01 -15.16
C ASN A 23 -3.07 -19.85 -15.63
N HIS A 24 -3.60 -18.61 -15.64
CA HIS A 24 -4.97 -18.28 -16.06
C HIS A 24 -6.08 -18.98 -15.25
N THR A 25 -5.74 -19.57 -14.10
CA THR A 25 -6.69 -20.22 -13.20
C THR A 25 -6.18 -20.23 -11.77
N ASN A 26 -7.11 -20.27 -10.80
CA ASN A 26 -6.80 -20.42 -9.38
C ASN A 26 -8.03 -20.93 -8.63
N ASN A 27 -7.86 -21.88 -7.71
CA ASN A 27 -8.97 -22.49 -6.97
C ASN A 27 -9.78 -21.48 -6.14
N THR A 28 -9.13 -20.46 -5.57
CA THR A 28 -9.80 -19.39 -4.82
C THR A 28 -10.66 -18.55 -5.75
N TYR A 29 -10.14 -18.19 -6.93
CA TYR A 29 -10.90 -17.47 -7.95
C TYR A 29 -12.16 -18.24 -8.34
N CYS A 30 -12.01 -19.52 -8.72
CA CYS A 30 -13.15 -20.34 -9.15
C CYS A 30 -14.19 -20.51 -8.02
N THR A 31 -13.73 -20.62 -6.78
CA THR A 31 -14.61 -20.69 -5.59
C THR A 31 -15.40 -19.40 -5.39
N VAL A 32 -14.75 -18.24 -5.51
CA VAL A 32 -15.39 -16.93 -5.39
C VAL A 32 -16.41 -16.74 -6.51
N VAL A 33 -16.05 -17.04 -7.76
CA VAL A 33 -16.97 -16.96 -8.90
C VAL A 33 -18.19 -17.85 -8.68
N LYS A 34 -18.00 -19.11 -8.26
CA LYS A 34 -19.10 -20.04 -7.95
C LYS A 34 -20.03 -19.50 -6.86
N ARG A 35 -19.50 -18.78 -5.88
CA ARG A 35 -20.27 -18.30 -4.72
C ARG A 35 -21.03 -17.01 -4.98
N TYR A 36 -20.43 -16.06 -5.69
CA TYR A 36 -20.97 -14.70 -5.84
C TYR A 36 -21.59 -14.41 -7.21
N LEU A 37 -21.34 -15.25 -8.22
CA LEU A 37 -21.92 -15.10 -9.55
C LEU A 37 -22.83 -16.28 -9.89
N LYS A 38 -24.13 -15.99 -9.96
CA LYS A 38 -25.18 -16.96 -10.30
C LYS A 38 -25.23 -17.26 -11.81
N ASP A 39 -24.98 -16.25 -12.64
CA ASP A 39 -24.92 -16.38 -14.11
C ASP A 39 -23.48 -16.16 -14.60
N LYS A 40 -22.95 -17.18 -15.27
CA LYS A 40 -21.55 -17.26 -15.73
C LYS A 40 -21.44 -17.32 -17.25
N GLN A 41 -22.57 -17.37 -17.97
CA GLN A 41 -22.52 -17.68 -19.40
C GLN A 41 -21.90 -16.53 -20.19
N ASN A 42 -20.96 -16.87 -21.07
CA ASN A 42 -20.32 -15.99 -22.05
C ASN A 42 -19.55 -14.76 -21.52
N ARG A 43 -19.17 -14.73 -20.23
CA ARG A 43 -18.37 -13.63 -19.68
C ARG A 43 -16.88 -13.89 -19.77
N ASN A 44 -16.11 -12.83 -20.00
CA ASN A 44 -14.66 -12.88 -19.85
C ASN A 44 -14.25 -12.71 -18.37
N ASN A 45 -13.00 -13.05 -18.04
CA ASN A 45 -12.52 -12.97 -16.65
C ASN A 45 -12.51 -11.52 -16.12
N GLY A 46 -12.31 -10.52 -16.97
CA GLY A 46 -12.38 -9.10 -16.57
C GLY A 46 -13.76 -8.69 -16.07
N GLU A 47 -14.82 -9.07 -16.80
CA GLU A 47 -16.21 -8.83 -16.41
C GLU A 47 -16.56 -9.55 -15.11
N VAL A 48 -16.11 -10.79 -14.97
CA VAL A 48 -16.28 -11.59 -13.76
C VAL A 48 -15.66 -10.90 -12.54
N ILE A 49 -14.40 -10.46 -12.65
CA ILE A 49 -13.69 -9.73 -11.59
C ILE A 49 -14.41 -8.42 -11.26
N SER A 50 -14.83 -7.66 -12.27
CA SER A 50 -15.53 -6.39 -12.06
C SER A 50 -16.83 -6.57 -11.27
N GLN A 51 -17.59 -7.62 -11.55
CA GLN A 51 -18.82 -7.91 -10.81
C GLN A 51 -18.57 -8.34 -9.36
N ILE A 52 -17.52 -9.13 -9.11
CA ILE A 52 -17.12 -9.51 -7.74
C ILE A 52 -16.72 -8.26 -6.96
N TYR A 53 -15.91 -7.38 -7.56
CA TYR A 53 -15.48 -6.14 -6.91
C TYR A 53 -16.65 -5.18 -6.66
N LYS A 54 -17.60 -5.08 -7.61
CA LYS A 54 -18.86 -4.33 -7.43
C LYS A 54 -19.68 -4.89 -6.27
N TYR A 55 -19.75 -6.20 -6.11
CA TYR A 55 -20.37 -6.82 -4.92
C TYR A 55 -19.65 -6.40 -3.64
N MET A 56 -18.30 -6.47 -3.60
CA MET A 56 -17.50 -6.06 -2.45
C MET A 56 -17.75 -4.60 -2.05
N SER A 57 -17.82 -3.69 -3.02
CA SER A 57 -18.05 -2.25 -2.79
C SER A 57 -19.32 -1.93 -1.99
N LYS A 58 -20.32 -2.81 -2.04
CA LYS A 58 -21.63 -2.61 -1.39
C LYS A 58 -21.82 -3.46 -0.14
N ASN A 59 -21.18 -4.63 -0.09
CA ASN A 59 -21.52 -5.67 0.90
C ASN A 59 -20.34 -6.05 1.80
N TYR A 60 -19.10 -5.83 1.37
CA TYR A 60 -17.92 -6.29 2.10
C TYR A 60 -16.64 -5.55 1.66
N ARG A 61 -16.41 -4.38 2.23
CA ARG A 61 -15.24 -3.53 1.95
C ARG A 61 -14.09 -3.92 2.88
N ASN A 62 -13.25 -4.85 2.44
CA ASN A 62 -12.07 -5.25 3.20
C ASN A 62 -10.86 -4.34 2.94
N GLU A 63 -9.74 -4.62 3.61
CA GLU A 63 -8.48 -3.87 3.50
C GLU A 63 -8.05 -3.66 2.04
N TYR A 64 -8.14 -4.71 1.20
CA TYR A 64 -7.83 -4.59 -0.22
C TYR A 64 -8.69 -3.56 -0.93
N PHE A 65 -10.00 -3.54 -0.66
CA PHE A 65 -10.91 -2.58 -1.27
C PHE A 65 -10.51 -1.14 -0.93
N TYR A 66 -10.19 -0.88 0.35
CA TYR A 66 -9.70 0.41 0.82
C TYR A 66 -8.39 0.79 0.15
N GLN A 67 -7.38 -0.10 0.20
CA GLN A 67 -6.06 0.12 -0.39
C GLN A 67 -6.16 0.40 -1.90
N ASN A 68 -6.91 -0.42 -2.63
CA ASN A 68 -7.10 -0.24 -4.07
C ASN A 68 -7.81 1.07 -4.39
N THR A 69 -8.82 1.44 -3.60
CA THR A 69 -9.53 2.71 -3.77
C THR A 69 -8.61 3.89 -3.51
N MET A 70 -7.81 3.84 -2.45
CA MET A 70 -6.83 4.87 -2.13
C MET A 70 -5.78 5.02 -3.22
N LEU A 71 -5.17 3.92 -3.68
CA LEU A 71 -4.19 3.97 -4.76
C LEU A 71 -4.80 4.64 -5.99
N ASN A 72 -5.99 4.18 -6.43
CA ASN A 72 -6.62 4.76 -7.61
C ASN A 72 -6.95 6.27 -7.42
N LYS A 73 -7.41 6.69 -6.24
CA LYS A 73 -7.87 8.07 -6.04
C LYS A 73 -6.75 9.06 -5.72
N LEU A 74 -5.78 8.65 -4.91
CA LEU A 74 -4.65 9.49 -4.53
C LEU A 74 -3.59 9.48 -5.62
N LEU A 75 -3.16 8.29 -6.06
CA LEU A 75 -2.04 8.18 -7.00
C LEU A 75 -2.46 8.53 -8.43
N LEU A 76 -3.60 8.04 -8.92
CA LEU A 76 -4.01 8.21 -10.31
C LEU A 76 -4.99 9.36 -10.54
N GLY A 77 -5.75 9.74 -9.51
CA GLY A 77 -6.75 10.81 -9.59
C GLY A 77 -6.22 12.19 -9.23
N ARG A 78 -5.21 12.30 -8.37
CA ARG A 78 -4.70 13.59 -7.85
C ARG A 78 -3.24 13.88 -8.18
N HIS A 79 -2.44 12.87 -8.49
CA HIS A 79 -1.01 13.01 -8.62
C HIS A 79 -0.47 12.40 -9.92
N SER A 80 0.74 12.80 -10.29
CA SER A 80 1.45 12.21 -11.42
C SER A 80 2.17 10.94 -10.98
N LEU A 81 2.05 9.88 -11.78
CA LEU A 81 2.85 8.66 -11.66
C LEU A 81 4.36 8.92 -11.77
N ASN A 82 4.77 10.06 -12.34
CA ASN A 82 6.18 10.41 -12.46
C ASN A 82 6.76 10.97 -11.14
N THR A 83 5.90 11.54 -10.28
CA THR A 83 6.33 12.26 -9.08
C THR A 83 5.89 11.58 -7.79
N THR A 84 5.07 10.54 -7.87
CA THR A 84 4.48 9.89 -6.70
C THR A 84 4.76 8.40 -6.69
N THR A 85 5.21 7.91 -5.54
CA THR A 85 5.41 6.49 -5.28
C THR A 85 4.53 6.07 -4.13
N ALA A 86 3.84 4.95 -4.27
CA ALA A 86 3.19 4.29 -3.15
C ALA A 86 4.00 3.06 -2.71
N LEU A 87 4.01 2.79 -1.42
CA LEU A 87 4.51 1.56 -0.82
C LEU A 87 3.37 0.92 -0.03
N THR A 88 3.45 -0.39 0.17
CA THR A 88 2.48 -1.11 1.01
C THR A 88 3.23 -2.04 1.94
N GLN A 89 2.59 -2.44 3.04
CA GLN A 89 3.08 -3.52 3.88
C GLN A 89 4.52 -3.29 4.39
N THR A 90 4.87 -2.04 4.70
CA THR A 90 6.24 -1.63 5.08
C THR A 90 6.44 -1.79 6.59
N PRO A 91 7.38 -2.63 7.07
CA PRO A 91 7.65 -2.77 8.50
C PRO A 91 8.25 -1.49 9.09
N ILE A 92 7.71 -1.05 10.24
CA ILE A 92 8.19 0.13 10.98
C ILE A 92 8.11 -0.19 12.47
N GLY A 93 9.25 -0.28 13.14
CA GLY A 93 9.30 -0.68 14.55
C GLY A 93 8.70 -2.07 14.74
N LYS A 94 7.64 -2.18 15.56
CA LYS A 94 6.90 -3.43 15.80
C LYS A 94 5.62 -3.52 14.98
N SER A 95 5.36 -2.52 14.16
CA SER A 95 4.15 -2.35 13.36
C SER A 95 4.46 -2.46 11.87
N LYS A 96 3.41 -2.47 11.04
CA LYS A 96 3.52 -2.61 9.60
C LYS A 96 2.55 -1.65 8.95
N ALA A 97 3.06 -0.63 8.28
CA ALA A 97 2.24 0.36 7.60
C ALA A 97 1.53 -0.26 6.41
N ASP A 98 0.21 -0.09 6.35
CA ASP A 98 -0.63 -0.64 5.29
C ASP A 98 -0.32 0.01 3.95
N PHE A 99 -0.25 1.34 3.92
CA PHE A 99 -0.04 2.12 2.72
C PHE A 99 0.77 3.38 3.02
N ILE A 100 1.74 3.71 2.17
CA ILE A 100 2.56 4.92 2.28
C ILE A 100 2.54 5.60 0.92
N MET A 101 2.30 6.91 0.89
CA MET A 101 2.37 7.70 -0.33
C MET A 101 3.47 8.75 -0.21
N ILE A 102 4.36 8.80 -1.20
CA ILE A 102 5.51 9.71 -1.25
C ILE A 102 5.38 10.61 -2.47
N ASN A 103 5.05 11.89 -2.26
CA ASN A 103 5.00 12.96 -3.27
C ASN A 103 5.29 14.31 -2.63
N GLY A 104 6.54 14.77 -2.67
CA GLY A 104 7.00 15.96 -1.95
C GLY A 104 7.11 15.74 -0.43
N LYS A 105 6.12 15.07 0.17
CA LYS A 105 6.14 14.52 1.53
C LYS A 105 5.74 13.05 1.53
N ALA A 106 6.03 12.34 2.62
CA ALA A 106 5.64 10.96 2.82
C ALA A 106 4.53 10.86 3.88
N VAL A 107 3.37 10.34 3.49
CA VAL A 107 2.21 10.15 4.37
C VAL A 107 1.97 8.65 4.54
N VAL A 108 1.97 8.19 5.79
CA VAL A 108 1.53 6.85 6.16
C VAL A 108 0.02 6.86 6.32
N TYR A 109 -0.65 5.88 5.73
CA TYR A 109 -2.08 5.65 5.85
C TYR A 109 -2.32 4.29 6.50
N GLU A 110 -2.84 4.31 7.72
CA GLU A 110 -3.32 3.13 8.44
C GLU A 110 -4.79 2.90 8.09
N ILE A 111 -5.13 1.72 7.56
CA ILE A 111 -6.49 1.40 7.13
C ILE A 111 -7.23 0.72 8.30
N LYS A 112 -8.37 1.29 8.69
CA LYS A 112 -9.31 0.72 9.66
C LYS A 112 -10.70 0.61 9.04
N THR A 113 -10.99 -0.55 8.50
CA THR A 113 -12.29 -0.87 7.87
C THR A 113 -13.41 -0.94 8.91
N GLU A 114 -14.64 -1.14 8.45
CA GLU A 114 -15.80 -1.37 9.34
C GLU A 114 -15.66 -2.64 10.19
N LEU A 115 -14.74 -3.53 9.82
CA LEU A 115 -14.55 -4.85 10.42
C LEU A 115 -13.46 -4.86 11.50
N ASP A 116 -12.68 -3.78 11.62
CA ASP A 116 -11.48 -3.74 12.45
C ASP A 116 -11.73 -3.23 13.87
N SER A 117 -10.90 -3.70 14.81
CA SER A 117 -10.77 -3.08 16.13
C SER A 117 -9.71 -1.98 16.12
N PHE A 118 -9.75 -1.11 17.14
CA PHE A 118 -8.78 -0.02 17.31
C PHE A 118 -7.74 -0.29 18.39
N GLU A 119 -7.68 -1.51 18.93
CA GLU A 119 -6.85 -1.86 20.10
C GLU A 119 -5.36 -1.64 19.87
N ARG A 120 -4.88 -1.88 18.64
CA ARG A 120 -3.48 -1.70 18.27
C ARG A 120 -3.15 -0.32 17.70
N LEU A 121 -4.16 0.53 17.52
CA LEU A 121 -4.01 1.75 16.73
C LEU A 121 -2.97 2.69 17.34
N ASP A 122 -2.98 2.89 18.66
CA ASP A 122 -2.01 3.75 19.34
C ASP A 122 -0.55 3.29 19.12
N THR A 123 -0.28 2.00 19.33
CA THR A 123 1.04 1.41 19.08
C THR A 123 1.48 1.58 17.62
N GLN A 124 0.56 1.36 16.68
CA GLN A 124 0.83 1.53 15.25
C GLN A 124 1.20 2.97 14.91
N LEU A 125 0.38 3.93 15.33
CA LEU A 125 0.63 5.36 15.10
C LEU A 125 1.97 5.81 15.72
N ASN A 126 2.24 5.39 16.95
CA ASN A 126 3.50 5.69 17.64
C ASN A 126 4.72 5.10 16.93
N ASP A 127 4.62 3.92 16.34
CA ASP A 127 5.69 3.34 15.54
C ASP A 127 5.87 4.08 14.21
N TYR A 128 4.80 4.45 13.52
CA TYR A 128 4.88 5.12 12.22
C TYR A 128 5.57 6.48 12.29
N PHE A 129 5.31 7.26 13.34
CA PHE A 129 6.00 8.52 13.58
C PHE A 129 7.52 8.38 13.79
N LYS A 130 8.04 7.17 14.02
CA LYS A 130 9.49 6.94 14.10
C LYS A 130 10.19 6.92 12.74
N ALA A 131 9.44 6.73 11.66
CA ALA A 131 9.98 6.68 10.29
C ALA A 131 9.37 7.72 9.35
N PHE A 132 8.19 8.26 9.65
CA PHE A 132 7.49 9.19 8.78
C PHE A 132 6.86 10.32 9.58
N ASN A 133 6.94 11.54 9.07
CA ASN A 133 6.49 12.72 9.79
C ASN A 133 5.02 13.09 9.54
N HIS A 134 4.31 12.33 8.70
CA HIS A 134 2.87 12.48 8.50
C HIS A 134 2.18 11.12 8.57
N VAL A 135 1.15 11.01 9.40
CA VAL A 135 0.36 9.79 9.58
C VAL A 135 -1.11 10.13 9.51
N CYS A 136 -1.89 9.30 8.82
CA CYS A 136 -3.32 9.45 8.60
C CYS A 136 -4.02 8.11 8.85
N VAL A 137 -5.17 8.14 9.50
CA VAL A 137 -6.05 6.97 9.63
C VAL A 137 -7.13 7.05 8.56
N VAL A 138 -7.24 5.99 7.76
CA VAL A 138 -8.28 5.83 6.76
C VAL A 138 -9.37 4.95 7.32
N THR A 139 -10.61 5.42 7.36
CA THR A 139 -11.71 4.67 7.96
C THR A 139 -13.04 4.89 7.24
N SER A 140 -14.08 4.19 7.69
CA SER A 140 -15.44 4.31 7.18
C SER A 140 -16.19 5.50 7.80
N GLU A 141 -17.30 5.91 7.17
CA GLU A 141 -18.22 6.90 7.76
C GLU A 141 -18.75 6.44 9.13
N SER A 142 -19.01 5.13 9.32
CA SER A 142 -19.53 4.59 10.57
C SER A 142 -18.55 4.64 11.74
N ASN A 143 -17.25 4.68 11.45
CA ASN A 143 -16.19 4.70 12.47
C ASN A 143 -15.68 6.11 12.77
N PHE A 144 -16.14 7.12 12.03
CA PHE A 144 -15.60 8.47 12.07
C PHE A 144 -15.69 9.11 13.46
N GLU A 145 -16.85 9.10 14.11
CA GLU A 145 -17.02 9.75 15.42
C GLU A 145 -16.04 9.19 16.47
N LYS A 146 -15.89 7.86 16.50
CA LYS A 146 -14.98 7.18 17.43
C LYS A 146 -13.51 7.52 17.14
N ILE A 147 -13.10 7.49 15.87
CA ILE A 147 -11.74 7.85 15.45
C ILE A 147 -11.45 9.33 15.70
N SER A 148 -12.41 10.21 15.40
CA SER A 148 -12.28 11.65 15.61
C SER A 148 -12.02 11.98 17.08
N LYS A 149 -12.77 11.36 18.00
CA LYS A 149 -12.55 11.52 19.44
C LYS A 149 -11.20 10.96 19.90
N LEU A 150 -10.79 9.80 19.38
CA LEU A 150 -9.52 9.18 19.76
C LEU A 150 -8.31 10.01 19.31
N LEU A 151 -8.41 10.69 18.17
CA LEU A 151 -7.29 11.40 17.52
C LEU A 151 -7.37 12.92 17.65
N GLU A 152 -8.34 13.46 18.39
CA GLU A 152 -8.64 14.89 18.48
C GLU A 152 -7.38 15.73 18.77
N SER A 153 -6.64 15.37 19.82
CA SER A 153 -5.42 16.07 20.29
C SER A 153 -4.10 15.52 19.71
N THR A 154 -4.14 14.89 18.54
CA THR A 154 -2.95 14.32 17.88
C THR A 154 -2.69 14.98 16.52
N PRO A 155 -1.47 14.96 15.97
CA PRO A 155 -1.22 15.44 14.59
C PRO A 155 -1.73 14.48 13.51
N VAL A 156 -2.40 13.39 13.88
CA VAL A 156 -2.82 12.33 12.96
C VAL A 156 -4.03 12.80 12.13
N GLY A 157 -3.89 12.70 10.81
CA GLY A 157 -4.97 12.99 9.87
C GLY A 157 -6.08 11.93 9.92
N ILE A 158 -7.26 12.29 9.42
CA ILE A 158 -8.39 11.38 9.27
C ILE A 158 -8.88 11.48 7.83
N CYS A 159 -8.93 10.33 7.16
CA CYS A 159 -9.48 10.16 5.83
C CYS A 159 -10.68 9.22 5.90
N ILE A 160 -11.82 9.67 5.40
CA ILE A 160 -13.03 8.85 5.31
C ILE A 160 -13.16 8.31 3.89
N LEU A 161 -13.29 6.99 3.75
CA LEU A 161 -13.79 6.36 2.54
C LEU A 161 -15.32 6.26 2.64
N SER A 162 -16.02 7.15 1.91
CA SER A 162 -17.48 7.21 1.95
C SER A 162 -18.15 5.99 1.31
N ASN A 163 -19.44 5.80 1.57
CA ASN A 163 -20.29 4.82 0.87
C ASN A 163 -20.40 5.06 -0.65
N LYS A 164 -20.06 6.28 -1.11
CA LYS A 164 -19.95 6.62 -2.53
C LYS A 164 -18.54 6.39 -3.09
N ASN A 165 -17.70 5.69 -2.33
CA ASN A 165 -16.28 5.44 -2.61
C ASN A 165 -15.47 6.72 -2.83
N THR A 166 -15.81 7.84 -2.19
CA THR A 166 -15.02 9.08 -2.25
C THR A 166 -14.13 9.22 -1.02
N LEU A 167 -12.96 9.83 -1.19
CA LEU A 167 -12.06 10.14 -0.08
C LEU A 167 -12.34 11.56 0.41
N GLN A 168 -12.64 11.69 1.69
CA GLN A 168 -12.84 12.97 2.37
C GLN A 168 -11.79 13.11 3.47
N PHE A 169 -11.28 14.31 3.68
CA PHE A 169 -10.23 14.58 4.68
C PHE A 169 -10.75 15.58 5.72
N PRO A 170 -11.59 15.18 6.68
CA PRO A 170 -12.06 16.07 7.75
C PRO A 170 -10.93 16.62 8.61
N LYS A 171 -9.79 15.91 8.69
CA LYS A 171 -8.58 16.33 9.38
C LYS A 171 -7.37 15.99 8.51
N GLU A 172 -6.64 16.99 8.05
CA GLU A 172 -5.40 16.77 7.31
C GLU A 172 -4.29 16.30 8.28
N PRO A 173 -3.39 15.40 7.86
CA PRO A 173 -2.25 15.01 8.70
C PRO A 173 -1.27 16.18 8.81
N GLU A 174 -0.84 16.46 10.03
CA GLU A 174 0.13 17.50 10.35
C GLU A 174 1.55 16.92 10.41
N GLU A 175 2.54 17.75 10.11
CA GLU A 175 3.94 17.38 10.21
C GLU A 175 4.37 17.23 11.67
N ASN A 176 4.97 16.10 12.02
CA ASN A 176 5.60 15.88 13.31
C ASN A 176 6.93 15.13 13.12
N ASN A 177 8.04 15.82 13.40
CA ASN A 177 9.39 15.26 13.30
C ASN A 177 9.96 14.77 14.64
N ASP A 178 9.24 14.97 15.75
CA ASP A 178 9.76 14.79 17.13
C ASP A 178 10.15 13.35 17.43
N LYS A 179 9.53 12.38 16.75
CA LYS A 179 9.72 10.95 16.99
C LYS A 179 10.62 10.27 15.97
N LEU A 180 11.06 10.97 14.91
CA LEU A 180 11.90 10.36 13.88
C LEU A 180 13.16 9.77 14.50
N SER A 181 13.50 8.55 14.09
CA SER A 181 14.59 7.77 14.68
C SER A 181 15.53 7.27 13.59
N HIS A 182 16.83 7.59 13.71
CA HIS A 182 17.87 7.05 12.82
C HIS A 182 17.84 5.53 12.74
N GLU A 183 17.65 4.85 13.87
CA GLU A 183 17.56 3.39 13.93
C GLU A 183 16.41 2.86 13.10
N ILE A 184 15.22 3.43 13.26
CA ILE A 184 14.04 2.97 12.52
C ILE A 184 14.15 3.33 11.03
N LEU A 185 14.61 4.53 10.69
CA LEU A 185 14.85 4.93 9.30
C LEU A 185 15.84 3.99 8.62
N PHE A 186 16.94 3.64 9.29
CA PHE A 186 17.94 2.71 8.77
C PHE A 186 17.36 1.32 8.53
N LYS A 187 16.52 0.82 9.45
CA LYS A 187 15.84 -0.48 9.33
C LYS A 187 14.77 -0.52 8.26
N VAL A 188 14.13 0.61 7.95
CA VAL A 188 13.15 0.71 6.87
C VAL A 188 13.84 0.58 5.50
N LEU A 189 15.08 1.05 5.38
CA LEU A 189 15.86 1.03 4.13
C LEU A 189 16.42 -0.36 3.80
N HIS A 190 16.49 -0.65 2.50
CA HIS A 190 17.27 -1.78 2.00
C HIS A 190 18.76 -1.43 1.96
N LYS A 191 19.62 -2.46 1.96
CA LYS A 191 21.08 -2.29 1.95
C LYS A 191 21.57 -1.24 0.95
N LYS A 192 21.20 -1.42 -0.33
CA LYS A 192 21.61 -0.51 -1.41
C LYS A 192 21.14 0.94 -1.19
N GLU A 193 20.03 1.14 -0.48
CA GLU A 193 19.45 2.47 -0.29
C GLU A 193 20.19 3.25 0.79
N PHE A 194 20.53 2.63 1.93
CA PHE A 194 21.35 3.31 2.92
C PHE A 194 22.79 3.48 2.44
N GLU A 195 23.33 2.55 1.64
CA GLU A 195 24.64 2.70 1.00
C GLU A 195 24.67 3.91 0.06
N GLU A 196 23.62 4.08 -0.74
CA GLU A 196 23.50 5.23 -1.63
C GLU A 196 23.45 6.55 -0.85
N ILE A 197 22.73 6.58 0.28
CA ILE A 197 22.70 7.77 1.17
C ILE A 197 24.10 8.09 1.70
N LEU A 198 24.84 7.09 2.18
CA LEU A 198 26.19 7.27 2.69
C LEU A 198 27.16 7.74 1.59
N ASN A 199 27.09 7.16 0.39
CA ASN A 199 27.89 7.59 -0.75
C ASN A 199 27.59 9.04 -1.15
N ILE A 200 26.31 9.43 -1.21
CA ILE A 200 25.92 10.81 -1.54
C ILE A 200 26.45 11.78 -0.47
N HIS A 201 26.38 11.40 0.81
CA HIS A 201 26.74 12.30 1.90
C HIS A 201 28.25 12.39 2.17
N TYR A 202 28.96 11.27 2.16
CA TYR A 202 30.38 11.17 2.53
C TYR A 202 31.32 10.91 1.35
N GLY A 203 30.79 10.61 0.15
CA GLY A 203 31.57 10.29 -1.04
C GLY A 203 32.14 8.87 -1.08
N SER A 204 31.98 8.08 -0.01
CA SER A 204 32.42 6.69 0.04
C SER A 204 31.64 5.88 1.09
N LEU A 205 31.72 4.56 0.97
CA LEU A 205 31.24 3.60 1.96
C LEU A 205 32.33 3.30 3.00
N PRO A 206 31.98 2.89 4.22
CA PRO A 206 32.98 2.56 5.22
C PRO A 206 33.86 1.40 4.77
N ASN A 207 35.17 1.55 5.01
CA ASN A 207 36.12 0.46 4.84
C ASN A 207 36.07 -0.46 6.07
N ALA A 208 35.09 -1.36 6.09
CA ALA A 208 34.85 -2.31 7.17
C ALA A 208 34.79 -3.75 6.65
N THR A 209 35.20 -4.71 7.48
CA THR A 209 34.98 -6.12 7.16
C THR A 209 33.49 -6.44 7.14
N GLN A 210 33.11 -7.52 6.45
CA GLN A 210 31.69 -7.89 6.28
C GLN A 210 30.93 -8.04 7.61
N VAL A 211 31.61 -8.50 8.66
CA VAL A 211 31.02 -8.70 10.00
C VAL A 211 30.63 -7.37 10.65
N PHE A 212 31.41 -6.30 10.45
CA PHE A 212 31.17 -4.99 11.06
C PHE A 212 30.50 -3.99 10.13
N TYR A 213 30.30 -4.36 8.86
CA TYR A 213 29.86 -3.44 7.82
C TYR A 213 28.50 -2.79 8.12
N TYR A 214 27.54 -3.57 8.63
CA TYR A 214 26.20 -3.05 8.95
C TYR A 214 26.26 -2.01 10.07
N ASP A 215 26.97 -2.32 11.15
CA ASP A 215 27.10 -1.44 12.32
C ASP A 215 27.87 -0.17 11.98
N GLU A 216 28.91 -0.28 11.16
CA GLU A 216 29.68 0.89 10.73
C GLU A 216 28.88 1.79 9.78
N CYS A 217 28.09 1.20 8.86
CA CYS A 217 27.13 1.95 8.07
C CYS A 217 26.11 2.67 8.96
N PHE A 218 25.57 1.96 9.97
CA PHE A 218 24.61 2.54 10.91
C PHE A 218 25.22 3.69 11.73
N ARG A 219 26.48 3.56 12.15
CA ARG A 219 27.23 4.61 12.86
C ARG A 219 27.36 5.87 12.01
N LEU A 220 27.79 5.73 10.75
CA LEU A 220 27.89 6.85 9.81
C LEU A 220 26.52 7.47 9.50
N PHE A 221 25.50 6.63 9.29
CA PHE A 221 24.13 7.06 9.01
C PHE A 221 23.54 7.85 10.19
N SER A 222 23.76 7.38 11.41
CA SER A 222 23.30 8.03 12.65
C SER A 222 24.04 9.32 12.96
N SER A 223 25.19 9.55 12.35
CA SER A 223 25.96 10.80 12.48
C SER A 223 25.42 11.92 11.60
N ILE A 224 24.54 11.62 10.62
CA ILE A 224 23.92 12.62 9.76
C ILE A 224 22.77 13.30 10.52
N PRO A 225 22.69 14.65 10.59
CA PRO A 225 21.56 15.34 11.20
C PRO A 225 20.23 14.90 10.60
N ILE A 226 19.23 14.61 11.44
CA ILE A 226 17.99 13.97 11.00
C ILE A 226 17.21 14.80 9.97
N SER A 227 17.30 16.13 10.06
CA SER A 227 16.70 17.08 9.11
C SER A 227 17.32 17.01 7.71
N ILE A 228 18.59 16.59 7.60
CA ILE A 228 19.28 16.35 6.33
C ILE A 228 19.00 14.92 5.85
N LEU A 229 19.06 13.96 6.77
CA LEU A 229 18.90 12.55 6.49
C LEU A 229 17.50 12.19 5.98
N TYR A 230 16.45 12.72 6.62
CA TYR A 230 15.08 12.33 6.33
C TYR A 230 14.67 12.58 4.85
N PRO A 231 14.95 13.76 4.25
CA PRO A 231 14.75 13.96 2.81
C PRO A 231 15.50 12.93 1.94
N MET A 232 16.74 12.57 2.29
CA MET A 232 17.52 11.57 1.55
C MET A 232 16.88 10.18 1.63
N VAL A 233 16.33 9.80 2.80
CA VAL A 233 15.55 8.56 2.97
C VAL A 233 14.35 8.55 2.02
N LEU A 234 13.58 9.64 1.98
CA LEU A 234 12.40 9.73 1.11
C LEU A 234 12.75 9.60 -0.37
N VAL A 235 13.88 10.18 -0.79
CA VAL A 235 14.38 10.05 -2.17
C VAL A 235 14.67 8.58 -2.51
N GLN A 236 15.28 7.81 -1.62
CA GLN A 236 15.54 6.39 -1.88
C GLN A 236 14.26 5.57 -1.90
N LEU A 237 13.37 5.75 -0.91
CA LEU A 237 12.09 5.04 -0.85
C LEU A 237 11.23 5.27 -2.10
N LYS A 238 11.29 6.48 -2.67
CA LYS A 238 10.58 6.83 -3.90
C LYS A 238 11.01 5.97 -5.11
N LYS A 239 12.23 5.43 -5.12
CA LYS A 239 12.75 4.59 -6.22
C LYS A 239 12.23 3.15 -6.19
N ARG A 240 11.58 2.70 -5.09
CA ARG A 240 11.21 1.28 -4.89
C ARG A 240 10.17 0.73 -5.85
N ASN A 241 9.33 1.59 -6.44
CA ASN A 241 8.28 1.11 -7.34
C ASN A 241 8.55 1.52 -8.78
N HIS A 242 8.43 0.54 -9.68
CA HIS A 242 8.56 0.75 -11.12
C HIS A 242 7.35 0.14 -11.82
N ILE A 243 6.62 0.96 -12.57
CA ILE A 243 5.50 0.53 -13.41
C ILE A 243 5.77 0.93 -14.85
N ILE A 244 5.32 0.10 -15.78
CA ILE A 244 5.37 0.42 -17.20
C ILE A 244 4.08 1.16 -17.54
N LYS A 245 4.15 2.50 -17.54
CA LYS A 245 2.98 3.40 -17.56
C LYS A 245 2.00 3.10 -18.70
N GLU A 246 2.52 2.84 -19.88
CA GLU A 246 1.73 2.55 -21.09
C GLU A 246 0.82 1.33 -20.90
N TYR A 247 1.35 0.25 -20.33
CA TYR A 247 0.55 -0.94 -20.02
C TYR A 247 -0.33 -0.74 -18.78
N TYR A 248 0.17 -0.02 -17.77
CA TYR A 248 -0.54 0.17 -16.50
C TYR A 248 -1.86 0.97 -16.64
N GLN A 249 -1.97 1.81 -17.66
CA GLN A 249 -3.20 2.53 -17.95
C GLN A 249 -4.37 1.60 -18.31
N ASN A 250 -4.09 0.48 -18.99
CA ASN A 250 -5.07 -0.49 -19.47
C ASN A 250 -5.53 -1.50 -18.40
N VAL A 251 -4.94 -1.44 -17.21
CA VAL A 251 -5.26 -2.34 -16.11
C VAL A 251 -6.63 -1.98 -15.53
N PRO A 252 -7.55 -2.93 -15.31
CA PRO A 252 -8.83 -2.66 -14.69
C PRO A 252 -8.69 -2.02 -13.30
N TYR A 253 -9.63 -1.14 -12.94
CA TYR A 253 -9.66 -0.44 -11.65
C TYR A 253 -9.47 -1.40 -10.49
N GLU A 254 -10.16 -2.54 -10.56
CA GLU A 254 -10.26 -3.61 -9.58
C GLU A 254 -8.94 -4.35 -9.33
N LEU A 255 -7.94 -4.22 -10.21
CA LEU A 255 -6.67 -4.93 -10.13
C LEU A 255 -5.45 -4.00 -10.03
N LYS A 256 -5.67 -2.68 -10.15
CA LYS A 256 -4.60 -1.68 -10.18
C LYS A 256 -3.63 -1.80 -9.02
N SER A 257 -4.13 -2.00 -7.80
CA SER A 257 -3.26 -2.14 -6.64
C SER A 257 -2.49 -3.43 -6.59
N LEU A 258 -3.03 -4.53 -7.11
CA LEU A 258 -2.29 -5.79 -7.18
C LEU A 258 -1.10 -5.63 -8.11
N LEU A 259 -1.38 -5.18 -9.34
CA LEU A 259 -0.34 -5.04 -10.35
C LEU A 259 0.69 -3.96 -9.98
N TYR A 260 0.27 -2.85 -9.37
CA TYR A 260 1.19 -1.79 -8.94
C TYR A 260 2.26 -2.30 -7.99
N PHE A 261 1.90 -3.22 -7.08
CA PHE A 261 2.82 -3.81 -6.10
C PHE A 261 3.36 -5.18 -6.53
N TYR A 262 3.10 -5.62 -7.78
CA TYR A 262 3.54 -6.92 -8.30
C TYR A 262 4.97 -6.91 -8.87
N ASN A 263 5.55 -5.73 -9.10
CA ASN A 263 6.81 -5.56 -9.83
C ASN A 263 6.78 -6.24 -11.22
N ALA A 264 5.69 -5.96 -11.95
CA ALA A 264 5.37 -6.58 -13.22
C ALA A 264 6.38 -6.23 -14.33
N LYS A 265 6.79 -7.24 -15.09
CA LYS A 265 7.46 -7.09 -16.39
C LYS A 265 6.42 -7.00 -17.50
N GLU A 266 6.83 -6.55 -18.68
CA GLU A 266 5.96 -6.42 -19.86
C GLU A 266 5.15 -7.69 -20.17
N LYS A 267 5.79 -8.86 -20.11
CA LYS A 267 5.12 -10.16 -20.29
C LYS A 267 3.95 -10.37 -19.32
N ASP A 268 4.05 -9.85 -18.10
CA ASP A 268 3.02 -10.05 -17.07
C ASP A 268 1.78 -9.19 -17.39
N TYR A 269 1.97 -8.01 -17.99
CA TYR A 269 0.86 -7.20 -18.52
C TYR A 269 0.16 -7.88 -19.69
N LEU A 270 0.93 -8.48 -20.61
CA LEU A 270 0.37 -9.23 -21.73
C LEU A 270 -0.41 -10.45 -21.26
N ASN A 271 0.14 -11.24 -20.35
CA ASN A 271 -0.54 -12.38 -19.77
C ASN A 271 -1.81 -11.97 -19.02
N LEU A 272 -1.75 -10.89 -18.24
CA LEU A 272 -2.95 -10.34 -17.59
C LEU A 272 -4.02 -9.97 -18.63
N SER A 273 -3.63 -9.29 -19.72
CA SER A 273 -4.55 -8.92 -20.80
C SER A 273 -5.19 -10.14 -21.44
N HIS A 274 -4.42 -11.19 -21.74
CA HIS A 274 -4.95 -12.45 -22.28
C HIS A 274 -5.94 -13.09 -21.30
N PHE A 275 -5.55 -13.27 -20.04
CA PHE A 275 -6.42 -13.82 -19.01
C PHE A 275 -7.73 -13.04 -18.90
N LEU A 276 -7.68 -11.70 -18.84
CA LEU A 276 -8.87 -10.86 -18.69
C LEU A 276 -9.84 -10.98 -19.87
N ASN A 277 -9.33 -11.16 -21.09
CA ASN A 277 -10.12 -11.29 -22.30
C ASN A 277 -10.62 -12.72 -22.56
N ASP A 278 -9.98 -13.73 -21.96
CA ASP A 278 -10.42 -15.12 -22.05
C ASP A 278 -11.80 -15.31 -21.40
N LYS A 279 -12.65 -16.13 -22.04
CA LYS A 279 -13.92 -16.56 -21.45
C LYS A 279 -13.64 -17.32 -20.15
N TYR A 280 -14.39 -17.01 -19.10
CA TYR A 280 -14.35 -17.78 -17.86
C TYR A 280 -14.87 -19.20 -18.11
N ARG A 281 -14.04 -20.21 -17.86
CA ARG A 281 -14.37 -21.63 -18.11
C ARG A 281 -14.46 -22.50 -16.85
N GLY A 282 -14.22 -21.93 -15.67
CA GLY A 282 -14.30 -22.65 -14.40
C GLY A 282 -12.97 -23.17 -13.89
#